data_AF-A0A3D4B635-F1
#
_entry.id   AF-A0A3D4B635-F1
#
_cell.length_a   1.000
_cell.length_b   1.000
_cell.length_c   1.000
_cell.angle_alpha   90.00
_cell.angle_beta   90.00
_cell.angle_gamma   90.00
#
_symmetry.space_group_name_H-M   'P 1'
#
loop_
_entity.id
_entity.type
_entity.pdbx_description
1 polymer ?
#
loop_
_entity_poly.entity_id
_entity_poly.type
_entity_poly.pdbx_seq_one_letter_code
_entity_poly.pdbx_strand_id
1 'polypeptide(L)'
;MSKAIGRNEWCPCGSGKKVKNCCRDNAQRKTVTSMWPNGWTMAAFVAVAVVFMGWIWFADHEPDPRTMMPNITQAGSSIAPSVASGQGSQNILSVTAYTEIPEIDLDVLTDAERKKVLGRVNVEKCPCGCGLTVAGCRHLDQSCGTSLPIARKIVAEVTSGT
;
A
#
# COMPACT_ATOMS: atom_id res chain seq x y z
N MET A 1 47.75 -32.70 -7.61
CA MET A 1 47.92 -31.42 -8.33
C MET A 1 46.54 -30.90 -8.71
N SER A 2 46.01 -29.93 -7.97
CA SER A 2 44.67 -29.37 -8.23
C SER A 2 44.75 -28.52 -9.51
N LYS A 3 44.12 -28.98 -10.59
CA LYS A 3 44.08 -28.23 -11.86
C LYS A 3 43.32 -26.93 -11.61
N ALA A 4 44.02 -25.80 -11.60
CA ALA A 4 43.39 -24.49 -11.48
C ALA A 4 42.47 -24.29 -12.70
N ILE A 5 41.17 -24.14 -12.45
CA ILE A 5 40.19 -23.92 -13.51
C ILE A 5 40.43 -22.52 -14.09
N GLY A 6 40.64 -22.47 -15.40
CA GLY A 6 40.93 -21.24 -16.14
C GLY A 6 39.78 -20.23 -16.07
N ARG A 7 40.11 -18.95 -16.22
CA ARG A 7 39.16 -17.82 -16.05
C ARG A 7 37.98 -17.83 -17.02
N ASN A 8 38.18 -18.37 -18.22
CA ASN A 8 37.18 -18.44 -19.30
C ASN A 8 36.56 -19.84 -19.46
N GLU A 9 36.94 -20.79 -18.61
CA GLU A 9 36.36 -22.13 -18.61
C GLU A 9 34.91 -22.10 -18.14
N TRP A 10 34.14 -23.12 -18.52
CA TRP A 10 32.79 -23.33 -18.03
C TRP A 10 32.78 -23.58 -16.54
N CYS A 11 31.87 -22.92 -15.82
CA CYS A 11 31.82 -23.03 -14.38
C CYS A 11 31.21 -24.39 -13.96
N PRO A 12 31.88 -25.14 -13.07
CA PRO A 12 31.43 -26.47 -12.66
C PRO A 12 30.16 -26.47 -11.79
N CYS A 13 29.63 -25.30 -11.41
CA CYS A 13 28.39 -25.19 -10.63
C CYS A 13 27.10 -25.44 -11.45
N GLY A 14 27.21 -25.80 -12.74
CA GLY A 14 26.06 -26.08 -13.61
C GLY A 14 25.30 -24.83 -14.09
N SER A 15 25.76 -23.63 -13.76
CA SER A 15 25.12 -22.35 -14.12
C SER A 15 25.14 -22.04 -15.63
N GLY A 16 25.91 -22.79 -16.43
CA GLY A 16 26.06 -22.53 -17.87
C GLY A 16 26.76 -21.19 -18.17
N LYS A 17 27.52 -20.64 -17.21
CA LYS A 17 28.26 -19.37 -17.33
C LYS A 17 29.77 -19.62 -17.18
N LYS A 18 30.60 -18.74 -17.78
CA LYS A 18 32.06 -18.76 -17.59
C LYS A 18 32.41 -18.42 -16.14
N VAL A 19 33.48 -19.02 -15.59
CA VAL A 19 33.92 -18.80 -14.19
C VAL A 19 34.02 -17.32 -13.83
N LYS A 20 34.52 -16.49 -14.75
CA LYS A 20 34.57 -15.03 -14.58
C LYS A 20 33.20 -14.42 -14.23
N ASN A 21 32.18 -14.72 -15.03
CA ASN A 21 30.84 -14.14 -14.92
C ASN A 21 29.93 -14.85 -13.89
N CYS A 22 30.46 -15.81 -13.14
CA CYS A 22 29.69 -16.61 -12.18
C CYS A 22 30.31 -16.57 -10.78
N CYS A 23 31.54 -17.06 -10.63
CA CYS A 23 32.17 -17.18 -9.31
C CYS A 23 33.21 -16.08 -9.03
N ARG A 24 33.79 -15.44 -10.07
CA ARG A 24 34.83 -14.43 -9.86
C ARG A 24 34.30 -13.00 -9.76
N ASP A 25 33.26 -12.64 -10.51
CA ASP A 25 32.70 -11.28 -10.53
C ASP A 25 31.73 -11.00 -9.37
N ASN A 26 31.28 -12.01 -8.62
CA ASN A 26 30.44 -11.80 -7.43
C ASN A 26 31.18 -11.07 -6.29
N ALA A 27 32.52 -11.07 -6.29
CA ALA A 27 33.33 -10.25 -5.37
C ALA A 27 33.44 -8.77 -5.80
N GLN A 28 33.00 -8.41 -7.01
CA GLN A 28 33.12 -7.07 -7.60
C GLN A 28 31.77 -6.37 -7.77
N ARG A 29 30.68 -6.90 -7.21
CA ARG A 29 29.40 -6.18 -7.06
C ARG A 29 29.44 -5.13 -5.93
N LYS A 30 30.61 -4.49 -5.74
CA LYS A 30 30.87 -3.42 -4.77
C LYS A 30 31.61 -2.26 -5.43
N THR A 31 31.12 -1.83 -6.59
CA THR A 31 31.38 -0.48 -7.12
C THR A 31 30.09 0.03 -7.75
N VAL A 32 29.07 0.21 -6.91
CA VAL A 32 28.21 1.38 -7.08
C VAL A 32 29.09 2.56 -6.66
N THR A 33 30.03 2.93 -7.53
CA THR A 33 30.84 4.12 -7.38
C THR A 33 29.89 5.30 -7.33
N SER A 34 29.76 5.87 -6.13
CA SER A 34 29.39 7.27 -5.90
C SER A 34 28.26 7.78 -6.80
N MET A 35 27.09 7.17 -6.71
CA MET A 35 25.84 7.89 -7.00
C MET A 35 25.42 8.65 -5.73
N TRP A 36 26.38 9.36 -5.14
CA TRP A 36 26.14 10.36 -4.11
C TRP A 36 26.32 11.71 -4.79
N PRO A 37 25.20 12.39 -5.07
CA PRO A 37 25.22 13.71 -5.69
C PRO A 37 26.18 14.64 -4.92
N ASN A 38 27.09 15.28 -5.65
CA ASN A 38 27.98 16.30 -5.12
C ASN A 38 27.17 17.39 -4.37
N GLY A 39 27.79 18.12 -3.43
CA GLY A 39 27.06 19.04 -2.55
C GLY A 39 26.14 20.05 -3.28
N TRP A 40 26.49 20.43 -4.51
CA TRP A 40 25.66 21.30 -5.34
C TRP A 40 24.39 20.63 -5.88
N THR A 41 24.44 19.36 -6.27
CA THR A 41 23.23 18.65 -6.71
C THR A 41 22.30 18.38 -5.53
N MET A 42 22.83 18.09 -4.33
CA MET A 42 21.99 18.02 -3.13
C MET A 42 21.30 19.36 -2.81
N ALA A 43 22.03 20.47 -2.91
CA ALA A 43 21.46 21.81 -2.71
C ALA A 43 20.34 22.11 -3.74
N ALA A 44 20.54 21.73 -5.01
CA ALA A 44 19.54 21.90 -6.05
C ALA A 44 18.27 21.05 -5.80
N PHE A 45 18.42 19.80 -5.37
CA PHE A 45 17.28 18.94 -5.01
C PHE A 45 16.48 19.51 -3.83
N VAL A 46 17.16 20.00 -2.79
CA VAL A 46 16.50 20.62 -1.63
C VAL A 46 15.74 21.88 -2.02
N ALA A 47 16.31 22.75 -2.86
CA ALA A 47 15.64 23.97 -3.32
C ALA A 47 14.37 23.67 -4.13
N VAL A 48 14.43 22.70 -5.06
CA VAL A 48 13.25 22.27 -5.84
C VAL A 48 12.18 21.67 -4.92
N ALA A 49 12.57 20.86 -3.93
CA ALA A 49 11.64 20.25 -2.99
C ALA A 49 10.94 21.28 -2.10
N VAL A 50 11.64 22.34 -1.63
CA VAL A 50 11.04 23.41 -0.81
C VAL A 50 10.05 24.22 -1.63
N VAL A 51 10.36 24.54 -2.89
CA VAL A 51 9.42 25.23 -3.78
C VAL A 51 8.20 24.35 -4.06
N PHE A 52 8.40 23.06 -4.33
CA PHE A 52 7.30 22.13 -4.63
C PHE A 52 6.41 21.87 -3.41
N MET A 53 6.99 21.67 -2.21
CA MET A 53 6.22 21.54 -0.96
C MET A 53 5.49 22.83 -0.58
N GLY A 54 6.09 24.01 -0.81
CA GLY A 54 5.42 25.29 -0.62
C GLY A 54 4.24 25.49 -1.58
N TRP A 55 4.38 25.04 -2.83
CA TRP A 55 3.30 25.08 -3.82
C TRP A 55 2.16 24.11 -3.47
N ILE A 56 2.49 22.90 -3.02
CA ILE A 56 1.49 21.94 -2.52
C ILE A 56 0.74 22.54 -1.32
N TRP A 57 1.44 23.08 -0.32
CA TRP A 57 0.77 23.73 0.83
C TRP A 57 -0.13 24.90 0.43
N PHE A 58 0.22 25.65 -0.62
CA PHE A 58 -0.59 26.77 -1.11
C PHE A 58 -1.75 26.31 -2.02
N ALA A 59 -1.62 25.16 -2.67
CA ALA A 59 -2.67 24.55 -3.51
C ALA A 59 -3.64 23.64 -2.73
N ASP A 60 -3.25 23.11 -1.56
CA ASP A 60 -4.08 22.26 -0.68
C ASP A 60 -4.84 23.05 0.40
N HIS A 61 -4.75 24.39 0.43
CA HIS A 61 -5.70 25.23 1.19
C HIS A 61 -7.05 25.36 0.44
N GLU A 62 -7.56 24.23 -0.07
CA GLU A 62 -8.93 24.11 -0.56
C GLU A 62 -9.84 23.92 0.68
N PRO A 63 -10.73 24.87 1.03
CA PRO A 63 -11.69 24.68 2.10
C PRO A 63 -12.62 23.52 1.76
N ASP A 64 -12.92 22.65 2.74
CA ASP A 64 -13.73 21.45 2.58
C ASP A 64 -14.96 21.65 1.68
N PRO A 65 -15.15 20.85 0.61
CA PRO A 65 -16.35 20.88 -0.22
C PRO A 65 -17.63 20.45 0.53
N ARG A 66 -17.53 20.15 1.83
CA ARG A 66 -18.66 19.86 2.73
C ARG A 66 -19.40 21.10 3.22
N THR A 67 -18.89 22.31 2.99
CA THR A 67 -19.58 23.56 3.40
C THR A 67 -20.56 24.12 2.36
N MET A 68 -20.66 23.49 1.18
CA MET A 68 -21.63 23.88 0.14
C MET A 68 -22.54 22.71 -0.24
N MET A 69 -23.37 22.26 0.69
CA MET A 69 -24.55 21.48 0.35
C MET A 69 -25.79 22.30 0.70
N PRO A 70 -26.65 22.66 -0.28
CA PRO A 70 -27.99 23.11 0.05
C PRO A 70 -28.78 21.93 0.63
N ASN A 71 -29.50 22.18 1.71
CA ASN A 71 -30.48 21.25 2.29
C ASN A 71 -31.61 21.04 1.27
N ILE A 72 -31.45 20.03 0.39
CA ILE A 72 -32.52 19.64 -0.53
C ILE A 72 -33.56 18.91 0.31
N THR A 73 -34.52 19.70 0.78
CA THR A 73 -35.75 19.20 1.38
C THR A 73 -36.39 18.24 0.39
N GLN A 74 -36.65 17.02 0.86
CA GLN A 74 -37.30 15.94 0.14
C GLN A 74 -38.52 16.44 -0.64
N ALA A 75 -38.44 16.40 -1.97
CA ALA A 75 -39.62 16.23 -2.80
C ALA A 75 -39.68 14.75 -3.18
N GLY A 76 -40.59 14.03 -2.54
CA GLY A 76 -40.87 12.65 -2.87
C GLY A 76 -41.26 12.51 -4.34
N SER A 77 -40.67 11.53 -5.01
CA SER A 77 -41.25 10.92 -6.19
C SER A 77 -40.86 9.45 -6.20
N SER A 78 -41.87 8.65 -5.90
CA SER A 78 -41.92 7.21 -5.96
C SER A 78 -41.50 6.70 -7.33
N ILE A 79 -40.29 6.14 -7.42
CA ILE A 79 -39.94 5.09 -8.39
C ILE A 79 -39.17 4.01 -7.62
N ALA A 80 -39.69 2.79 -7.68
CA ALA A 80 -39.17 1.60 -7.02
C ALA A 80 -37.75 1.22 -7.50
N PRO A 81 -37.00 0.39 -6.74
CA PRO A 81 -35.61 0.07 -7.05
C PRO A 81 -35.50 -1.03 -8.11
N SER A 82 -34.97 -0.68 -9.28
CA SER A 82 -34.39 -1.65 -10.20
C SER A 82 -32.89 -1.78 -9.87
N VAL A 83 -32.55 -2.87 -9.20
CA VAL A 83 -31.18 -3.36 -9.00
C VAL A 83 -30.50 -3.55 -10.34
N ALA A 84 -29.42 -2.80 -10.57
CA ALA A 84 -28.35 -3.12 -11.52
C ALA A 84 -27.07 -2.45 -10.96
N SER A 85 -26.39 -3.08 -10.00
CA SER A 85 -25.34 -4.08 -10.27
C SER A 85 -24.48 -3.71 -11.48
N GLY A 86 -23.50 -2.86 -11.22
CA GLY A 86 -22.32 -2.64 -12.06
C GLY A 86 -21.04 -2.83 -11.25
N GLN A 87 -21.02 -3.80 -10.34
CA GLN A 87 -19.78 -4.38 -9.84
C GLN A 87 -19.27 -5.36 -10.92
N GLY A 88 -18.10 -5.07 -11.49
CA GLY A 88 -17.38 -6.06 -12.27
C GLY A 88 -16.37 -5.50 -13.26
N SER A 89 -15.10 -5.40 -12.86
CA SER A 89 -14.06 -6.05 -13.64
C SER A 89 -12.88 -6.42 -12.74
N GLN A 90 -12.81 -7.72 -12.48
CA GLN A 90 -11.84 -8.41 -11.66
C GLN A 90 -10.50 -8.55 -12.37
N ASN A 91 -9.43 -8.55 -11.56
CA ASN A 91 -8.06 -9.03 -11.82
C ASN A 91 -6.98 -7.94 -11.78
N ILE A 92 -6.67 -7.51 -10.57
CA ILE A 92 -5.30 -7.17 -10.21
C ILE A 92 -5.02 -7.83 -8.85
N LEU A 93 -4.17 -8.85 -8.86
CA LEU A 93 -3.56 -9.47 -7.68
C LEU A 93 -2.68 -8.50 -6.87
N SER A 94 -2.92 -7.19 -6.91
CA SER A 94 -2.11 -6.20 -6.22
C SER A 94 -2.93 -5.02 -5.69
N VAL A 95 -3.01 -4.99 -4.36
CA VAL A 95 -3.18 -3.80 -3.51
C VAL A 95 -4.50 -3.04 -3.68
N THR A 96 -5.62 -3.68 -3.34
CA THR A 96 -6.82 -2.92 -2.95
C THR A 96 -6.70 -2.52 -1.49
N ALA A 97 -6.40 -1.23 -1.24
CA ALA A 97 -6.61 -0.64 0.07
C ALA A 97 -8.11 -0.33 0.23
N TYR A 98 -8.79 -1.04 1.13
CA TYR A 98 -10.20 -0.79 1.41
C TYR A 98 -10.34 0.38 2.38
N THR A 99 -11.25 1.31 2.05
CA THR A 99 -11.54 2.53 2.83
C THR A 99 -12.70 2.36 3.80
N GLU A 100 -13.42 1.25 3.71
CA GLU A 100 -14.60 0.95 4.51
C GLU A 100 -14.54 -0.50 5.00
N ILE A 101 -14.99 -0.73 6.23
CA ILE A 101 -15.10 -2.06 6.83
C ILE A 101 -16.56 -2.30 7.15
N PRO A 102 -17.28 -3.18 6.42
CA PRO A 102 -18.68 -3.46 6.70
C PRO A 102 -18.82 -4.07 8.09
N GLU A 103 -19.87 -3.63 8.82
CA GLU A 103 -20.21 -4.03 10.21
C GLU A 103 -19.41 -3.33 11.33
N ILE A 104 -18.55 -2.36 10.97
CA ILE A 104 -17.85 -1.50 11.93
C ILE A 104 -18.15 -0.04 11.61
N ASP A 105 -18.78 0.67 12.55
CA ASP A 105 -19.08 2.09 12.40
C ASP A 105 -17.81 2.93 12.55
N LEU A 106 -17.19 3.24 11.41
CA LEU A 106 -16.02 4.11 11.33
C LEU A 106 -16.38 5.59 11.52
N ASP A 107 -17.66 5.94 11.51
CA ASP A 107 -18.17 7.32 11.61
C ASP A 107 -18.14 7.86 13.05
N VAL A 108 -17.99 6.98 14.04
CA VAL A 108 -17.81 7.34 15.46
C VAL A 108 -16.34 7.66 15.78
N LEU A 109 -15.42 7.27 14.90
CA LEU A 109 -13.98 7.45 15.07
C LEU A 109 -13.53 8.77 14.43
N THR A 110 -12.55 9.42 15.04
CA THR A 110 -11.89 10.59 14.44
C THR A 110 -11.16 10.21 13.16
N ASP A 111 -10.95 11.16 12.24
CA ASP A 111 -10.26 10.90 10.95
C ASP A 111 -8.86 10.31 11.14
N ALA A 112 -8.18 10.71 12.22
CA ALA A 112 -6.88 10.19 12.61
C ALA A 112 -6.93 8.71 13.05
N GLU A 113 -7.92 8.34 13.86
CA GLU A 113 -8.14 6.96 14.29
C GLU A 113 -8.56 6.07 13.12
N ARG A 114 -9.47 6.56 12.27
CA ARG A 114 -9.91 5.85 11.06
C ARG A 114 -8.73 5.50 10.18
N LYS A 115 -7.84 6.46 9.88
CA LYS A 115 -6.65 6.21 9.04
C LYS A 115 -5.71 5.16 9.66
N LYS A 116 -5.55 5.16 10.99
CA LYS A 116 -4.72 4.18 11.71
C LYS A 116 -5.34 2.78 11.67
N VAL A 117 -6.66 2.66 11.84
CA VAL A 117 -7.38 1.39 11.71
C VAL A 117 -7.27 0.85 10.28
N LEU A 118 -7.60 1.67 9.27
CA LEU A 118 -7.53 1.31 7.85
C LEU A 118 -6.11 0.89 7.44
N GLY A 119 -5.10 1.60 7.92
CA GLY A 119 -3.70 1.25 7.65
C GLY A 119 -3.33 -0.14 8.19
N ARG A 120 -3.83 -0.51 9.38
CA ARG A 120 -3.55 -1.82 9.98
C ARG A 120 -4.31 -2.94 9.29
N VAL A 121 -5.62 -2.80 9.08
CA VAL A 121 -6.44 -3.89 8.51
C VAL A 121 -6.10 -4.22 7.05
N ASN A 122 -5.53 -3.26 6.31
CA ASN A 122 -5.09 -3.46 4.93
C ASN A 122 -3.71 -4.11 4.82
N VAL A 123 -2.95 -4.19 5.92
CA VAL A 123 -1.61 -4.82 5.95
C VAL A 123 -1.64 -6.15 6.69
N GLU A 124 -2.43 -6.24 7.75
CA GLU A 124 -2.54 -7.45 8.57
C GLU A 124 -3.24 -8.57 7.80
N LYS A 125 -2.58 -9.73 7.71
CA LYS A 125 -3.13 -10.92 7.05
C LYS A 125 -4.14 -11.61 7.94
N CYS A 126 -5.26 -12.03 7.36
CA CYS A 126 -6.24 -12.82 8.10
C CYS A 126 -5.75 -14.26 8.26
N PRO A 127 -5.77 -14.83 9.48
CA PRO A 127 -5.31 -16.20 9.73
C PRO A 127 -6.30 -17.28 9.24
N CYS A 128 -7.36 -16.93 8.48
CA CYS A 128 -8.33 -17.89 7.95
C CYS A 128 -7.77 -18.88 6.91
N GLY A 129 -6.52 -18.70 6.44
CA GLY A 129 -5.94 -19.52 5.36
C GLY A 129 -6.32 -19.07 3.95
N CYS A 130 -7.28 -18.15 3.85
CA CYS A 130 -7.75 -17.41 2.68
C CYS A 130 -6.66 -16.57 1.96
N GLY A 131 -5.56 -16.22 2.64
CA GLY A 131 -4.44 -15.47 2.05
C GLY A 131 -4.66 -13.96 1.86
N LEU A 132 -5.85 -13.46 2.19
CA LEU A 132 -6.25 -12.05 2.11
C LEU A 132 -5.91 -11.27 3.39
N THR A 133 -5.93 -9.95 3.30
CA THR A 133 -5.83 -9.03 4.45
C THR A 133 -7.13 -9.04 5.24
N VAL A 134 -7.12 -8.59 6.50
CA VAL A 134 -8.34 -8.51 7.34
C VAL A 134 -9.42 -7.68 6.64
N ALA A 135 -9.03 -6.55 6.02
CA ALA A 135 -9.92 -5.71 5.23
C ALA A 135 -10.46 -6.42 3.99
N GLY A 136 -9.59 -7.11 3.25
CA GLY A 136 -10.00 -7.89 2.07
C GLY A 136 -10.94 -9.03 2.41
N CYS A 137 -10.71 -9.73 3.53
CA CYS A 137 -11.62 -10.76 4.03
C CYS A 137 -13.00 -10.18 4.33
N ARG A 138 -13.10 -9.05 5.03
CA ARG A 138 -14.40 -8.44 5.33
C ARG A 138 -15.14 -7.96 4.09
N HIS A 139 -14.43 -7.49 3.07
CA HIS A 139 -15.08 -7.00 1.86
C HIS A 139 -15.50 -8.13 0.90
N LEU A 140 -14.69 -9.20 0.80
CA LEU A 140 -14.92 -10.31 -0.14
C LEU A 140 -15.64 -11.51 0.48
N ASP A 141 -15.48 -11.72 1.79
CA ASP A 141 -16.07 -12.81 2.56
C ASP A 141 -16.51 -12.33 3.96
N GLN A 142 -17.67 -11.66 3.99
CA GLN A 142 -18.30 -11.18 5.23
C GLN A 142 -18.68 -12.32 6.20
N SER A 143 -18.67 -13.59 5.75
CA SER A 143 -18.97 -14.74 6.61
C SER A 143 -17.75 -15.25 7.41
N CYS A 144 -16.57 -14.71 7.14
CA CYS A 144 -15.33 -15.13 7.81
C CYS A 144 -15.34 -14.77 9.31
N GLY A 145 -15.54 -15.77 10.17
CA GLY A 145 -15.65 -15.62 11.63
C GLY A 145 -14.39 -15.15 12.36
N THR A 146 -13.20 -15.18 11.71
CA THR A 146 -11.95 -14.68 12.31
C THR A 146 -11.65 -13.22 11.96
N SER A 147 -12.08 -12.75 10.78
CA SER A 147 -11.81 -11.38 10.32
C SER A 147 -12.52 -10.32 11.17
N LEU A 148 -13.75 -10.59 11.62
CA LEU A 148 -14.57 -9.69 12.43
C LEU A 148 -13.98 -9.40 13.83
N PRO A 149 -13.63 -10.41 14.66
CA PRO A 149 -13.02 -10.14 15.96
C PRO A 149 -11.65 -9.46 15.86
N ILE A 150 -10.87 -9.74 14.83
CA ILE A 150 -9.58 -9.07 14.59
C ILE A 150 -9.80 -7.60 14.25
N ALA A 151 -10.72 -7.30 13.33
CA ALA A 151 -11.03 -5.92 12.96
C ALA A 151 -11.53 -5.10 14.17
N ARG A 152 -12.42 -5.67 15.00
CA ARG A 152 -12.86 -5.04 16.26
C ARG A 152 -11.73 -4.82 17.26
N LYS A 153 -10.81 -5.77 17.38
CA LYS A 153 -9.65 -5.64 18.27
C LYS A 153 -8.73 -4.50 17.82
N ILE A 154 -8.48 -4.37 16.52
CA ILE A 154 -7.68 -3.27 15.96
C ILE A 154 -8.32 -1.91 16.25
N VAL A 155 -9.64 -1.80 16.09
CA VAL A 155 -10.38 -0.58 16.45
C VAL A 155 -10.24 -0.26 17.93
N ALA A 156 -10.50 -1.25 18.81
CA ALA A 156 -10.39 -1.07 20.25
C ALA A 156 -8.97 -0.61 20.67
N GLU A 157 -7.91 -1.21 20.11
CA GLU A 157 -6.52 -0.81 20.39
C GLU A 157 -6.19 0.61 19.91
N VAL A 158 -6.80 1.06 18.81
CA VAL A 158 -6.60 2.43 18.30
C VAL A 158 -7.32 3.44 19.19
N THR A 159 -8.58 3.16 19.56
CA THR A 159 -9.38 4.05 20.41
C THR A 159 -8.88 4.08 21.86
N SER A 160 -8.33 2.98 22.38
CA SER A 160 -7.76 2.94 23.74
C SER A 160 -6.35 3.51 23.85
N GLY A 161 -5.66 3.70 22.72
CA GLY A 161 -4.27 4.16 22.63
C GLY A 161 -4.13 5.61 22.20
N THR A 162 -5.22 6.37 22.23
CA THR A 162 -5.32 7.82 21.96
C THR A 162 -5.69 8.52 23.26
#